data_AF-A0AAV3ZIG3-F1
#
_entry.id   AF-A0AAV3ZIG3-F1
#
_cell.length_a   1.000
_cell.length_b   1.000
_cell.length_c   1.000
_cell.angle_alpha   90.00
_cell.angle_beta   90.00
_cell.angle_gamma   90.00
#
_symmetry.space_group_name_H-M   'P 1'
#
loop_
_entity.id
_entity.type
_entity.pdbx_description
1 polymer ?
#
loop_
_entity_poly.entity_id
_entity_poly.type
_entity_poly.pdbx_seq_one_letter_code
_entity_poly.pdbx_strand_id
1 'polypeptide(L)'
;MSHRTSRSRCAAINANAMTTAKTGVRKYATVRCGKGGHVERDCSADPHCVNCRGDHAASSMTCPKFVKEQAILRYKAENGVTFQ
;
A
#
# COMPACT_ATOMS: atom_id res chain seq x y z
N MET A 1 50.84 -13.94 39.24
CA MET A 1 50.16 -14.30 37.97
C MET A 1 48.86 -15.03 38.29
N SER A 2 47.88 -14.91 37.40
CA SER A 2 46.54 -15.52 37.39
C SER A 2 45.38 -14.55 37.66
N HIS A 3 44.54 -14.45 36.64
CA HIS A 3 43.78 -13.27 36.24
C HIS A 3 42.41 -13.17 36.90
N ARG A 4 42.02 -11.93 37.24
CA ARG A 4 40.65 -11.52 37.57
C ARG A 4 39.80 -11.59 36.31
N THR A 5 38.91 -12.58 36.19
CA THR A 5 37.92 -12.67 35.11
C THR A 5 36.60 -12.06 35.56
N SER A 6 36.44 -10.76 35.30
CA SER A 6 35.14 -10.08 35.31
C SER A 6 34.28 -10.67 34.19
N ARG A 7 33.26 -11.46 34.51
CA ARG A 7 32.19 -11.79 33.57
C ARG A 7 30.85 -11.37 34.15
N SER A 8 30.49 -10.14 33.78
CA SER A 8 29.13 -9.61 33.81
C SER A 8 28.18 -10.63 33.17
N ARG A 9 27.30 -11.22 33.99
CA ARG A 9 26.16 -11.98 33.48
C ARG A 9 25.04 -10.99 33.24
N CYS A 10 25.12 -10.22 32.15
CA CYS A 10 23.93 -9.57 31.61
C CYS A 10 22.88 -10.64 31.36
N ALA A 11 21.72 -10.50 31.99
CA ALA A 11 20.55 -11.30 31.72
C ALA A 11 20.22 -11.18 30.22
N ALA A 12 20.32 -12.29 29.49
CA ALA A 12 19.83 -12.38 28.13
C ALA A 12 18.31 -12.41 28.17
N ILE A 13 17.68 -11.24 28.28
CA ILE A 13 16.35 -11.06 27.70
C ILE A 13 16.63 -10.99 26.21
N ASN A 14 16.26 -12.01 25.44
CA ASN A 14 16.02 -11.74 24.04
C ASN A 14 14.66 -12.28 23.63
N ALA A 15 13.90 -11.33 23.11
CA ALA A 15 12.48 -11.37 22.90
C ALA A 15 12.12 -12.43 21.86
N ASN A 16 10.95 -13.02 22.07
CA ASN A 16 10.29 -13.87 21.12
C ASN A 16 9.85 -13.02 19.92
N ALA A 17 10.77 -12.77 18.97
CA ALA A 17 10.44 -12.12 17.71
C ALA A 17 9.89 -13.20 16.77
N MET A 18 8.59 -13.48 16.89
CA MET A 18 7.82 -14.06 15.79
C MET A 18 7.89 -13.07 14.62
N THR A 19 8.94 -13.16 13.81
CA THR A 19 9.01 -12.47 12.53
C THR A 19 8.04 -13.16 11.57
N THR A 20 6.75 -12.89 11.72
CA THR A 20 5.78 -13.09 10.63
C THR A 20 5.94 -11.97 9.60
N ALA A 21 7.18 -11.67 9.19
CA ALA A 21 7.47 -10.82 8.05
C ALA A 21 7.64 -11.69 6.81
N LYS A 22 6.66 -12.54 6.51
CA LYS A 22 6.38 -12.90 5.11
C LYS A 22 5.65 -11.71 4.49
N THR A 23 6.32 -10.56 4.42
CA THR A 23 5.87 -9.42 3.62
C THR A 23 6.04 -9.83 2.17
N GLY A 24 5.04 -10.56 1.66
CA GLY A 24 4.91 -10.84 0.25
C GLY A 24 4.83 -9.49 -0.47
N VAL A 25 5.96 -9.08 -1.02
CA VAL A 25 6.11 -7.88 -1.85
C VAL A 25 5.10 -8.02 -2.97
N ARG A 26 3.99 -7.28 -2.91
CA ARG A 26 2.99 -7.34 -3.97
C ARG A 26 3.63 -6.76 -5.22
N LYS A 27 3.58 -7.52 -6.32
CA LYS A 27 4.02 -7.06 -7.64
C LYS A 27 3.15 -5.91 -8.16
N TYR A 28 1.91 -5.81 -7.67
CA TYR A 28 0.91 -4.84 -8.11
C TYR A 28 1.10 -3.47 -7.47
N ALA A 29 0.78 -2.43 -8.24
CA ALA A 29 0.75 -1.05 -7.79
C ALA A 29 -0.21 -0.85 -6.62
N THR A 30 0.19 -0.05 -5.63
CA THR A 30 -0.69 0.34 -4.55
C THR A 30 -1.73 1.37 -4.98
N VAL A 31 -2.89 1.38 -4.33
CA VAL A 31 -3.97 2.32 -4.57
C VAL A 31 -3.58 3.74 -4.15
N ARG A 32 -2.78 3.87 -3.08
CA ARG A 32 -2.32 5.17 -2.58
C ARG A 32 -1.36 5.86 -3.53
N CYS A 33 -0.22 5.24 -3.86
CA CYS A 33 0.87 5.89 -4.59
C CYS A 33 1.12 5.34 -6.00
N GLY A 34 0.38 4.31 -6.41
CA GLY A 34 0.50 3.75 -7.76
C GLY A 34 1.78 2.94 -8.01
N LYS A 35 2.58 2.65 -6.97
CA LYS A 35 3.84 1.90 -7.08
C LYS A 35 3.73 0.53 -6.44
N GLY A 36 4.34 -0.47 -7.05
CA GLY A 36 4.44 -1.82 -6.48
C GLY A 36 5.58 -1.92 -5.46
N GLY A 37 5.86 -3.13 -5.01
CA GLY A 37 7.02 -3.38 -4.14
C GLY A 37 6.72 -3.27 -2.64
N HIS A 38 5.48 -3.02 -2.25
CA HIS A 38 5.03 -2.95 -0.87
C HIS A 38 3.52 -3.20 -0.79
N VAL A 39 2.98 -3.31 0.42
CA VAL A 39 1.53 -3.40 0.66
C VAL A 39 0.98 -2.03 1.06
N GLU A 40 -0.33 -1.78 0.83
CA GLU A 40 -0.98 -0.50 1.15
C GLU A 40 -0.65 0.03 2.55
N ARG A 41 -0.70 -0.85 3.57
CA ARG A 41 -0.47 -0.48 4.96
C ARG A 41 0.92 0.12 5.20
N ASP A 42 1.90 -0.31 4.41
CA ASP A 42 3.30 0.10 4.56
C ASP A 42 3.65 1.22 3.54
N CYS A 43 2.66 1.76 2.83
CA CYS A 43 2.84 2.84 1.85
C CYS A 43 3.02 4.19 2.53
N SER A 44 4.26 4.71 2.49
CA SER A 44 4.62 6.03 3.05
C SER A 44 4.82 7.11 1.97
N ALA A 45 4.57 6.78 0.71
CA ALA A 45 4.72 7.72 -0.40
C ALA A 45 3.51 8.67 -0.52
N ASP A 46 3.74 9.80 -1.18
CA ASP A 46 2.68 10.74 -1.51
C ASP A 46 1.59 10.10 -2.39
N PRO A 47 0.32 10.49 -2.22
CA PRO A 47 -0.76 9.99 -3.05
C PRO A 47 -0.53 10.31 -4.53
N HIS A 48 -0.67 9.32 -5.39
CA HIS A 48 -0.55 9.48 -6.83
C HIS A 48 -1.54 8.60 -7.57
N CYS A 49 -2.33 9.21 -8.44
CA CYS A 49 -3.40 8.52 -9.13
C CYS A 49 -2.89 7.93 -10.44
N VAL A 50 -2.81 6.61 -10.56
CA VAL A 50 -2.43 5.97 -11.84
C VAL A 50 -3.44 6.22 -12.99
N ASN A 51 -4.67 6.60 -12.65
CA ASN A 51 -5.75 6.77 -13.62
C ASN A 51 -5.70 8.12 -14.34
N CYS A 52 -5.44 9.21 -13.60
CA CYS A 52 -5.40 10.58 -14.11
C CYS A 52 -4.06 11.31 -13.88
N ARG A 53 -3.12 10.69 -13.16
CA ARG A 53 -1.80 11.22 -12.78
C ARG A 53 -1.84 12.44 -11.83
N GLY A 54 -2.94 12.66 -11.13
CA GLY A 54 -3.08 13.72 -10.13
C GLY A 54 -2.64 13.33 -8.72
N ASP A 55 -2.56 14.32 -7.83
CA ASP A 55 -2.09 14.23 -6.45
C ASP A 55 -3.19 13.72 -5.49
N HIS A 56 -3.72 12.54 -5.80
CA HIS A 56 -4.70 11.86 -4.97
C HIS A 56 -4.58 10.34 -5.19
N ALA A 57 -5.14 9.54 -4.29
CA ALA A 57 -5.17 8.08 -4.46
C ALA A 57 -6.03 7.66 -5.68
N ALA A 58 -5.76 6.48 -6.25
CA ALA A 58 -6.52 5.94 -7.38
C ALA A 58 -7.99 5.67 -7.04
N SER A 59 -8.32 5.48 -5.75
CA SER A 59 -9.67 5.29 -5.22
C SER A 59 -10.42 6.59 -4.92
N SER A 60 -9.84 7.77 -5.17
CA SER A 60 -10.51 9.03 -4.88
C SER A 60 -11.76 9.22 -5.74
N MET A 61 -12.90 9.51 -5.09
CA MET A 61 -14.16 9.84 -5.78
C MET A 61 -14.11 11.21 -6.48
N THR A 62 -13.14 12.06 -6.14
CA THR A 62 -12.91 13.34 -6.81
C THR A 62 -12.01 13.20 -8.06
N CYS A 63 -11.54 11.99 -8.37
CA CYS A 63 -10.73 11.75 -9.56
C CYS A 63 -11.52 12.14 -10.82
N PRO A 64 -11.01 13.06 -11.67
CA PRO A 64 -11.74 13.53 -12.85
C PRO A 64 -12.06 12.40 -13.83
N LYS A 65 -11.18 11.41 -13.94
CA LYS A 65 -11.41 10.22 -14.76
C LYS A 65 -12.52 9.35 -14.19
N PHE A 66 -12.54 9.12 -12.87
CA PHE A 66 -13.60 8.36 -12.22
C PHE A 66 -14.97 9.04 -12.38
N VAL A 67 -15.03 10.36 -12.17
CA VAL A 67 -16.25 11.16 -12.34
C VAL A 67 -16.78 11.03 -13.78
N LYS A 68 -15.89 11.12 -14.78
CA LYS A 68 -16.25 10.95 -16.18
C LYS A 68 -16.81 9.54 -16.46
N GLU A 69 -16.14 8.49 -16.01
CA GLU A 69 -16.61 7.12 -16.20
C GLU A 69 -17.96 6.88 -15.51
N GLN A 70 -18.15 7.41 -14.30
CA GLN A 70 -19.45 7.36 -13.62
C GLN A 70 -20.56 8.03 -14.42
N ALA A 71 -20.31 9.20 -14.99
CA ALA A 71 -21.29 9.89 -15.82
C ALA A 71 -21.66 9.07 -17.06
N ILE A 72 -20.69 8.42 -17.70
CA ILE A 72 -20.91 7.52 -18.84
C ILE A 72 -21.75 6.32 -18.41
N LEU A 73 -21.42 5.66 -17.29
CA LEU A 73 -22.16 4.51 -16.79
C LEU A 73 -23.60 4.88 -16.44
N ARG A 74 -23.81 6.03 -15.79
CA ARG A 74 -25.14 6.56 -15.48
C ARG A 74 -25.94 6.78 -16.76
N TYR A 75 -25.37 7.47 -17.74
CA TYR A 75 -26.02 7.69 -19.03
C TYR A 75 -26.42 6.37 -19.71
N LYS A 76 -25.52 5.38 -19.73
CA LYS A 76 -25.80 4.05 -20.31
C LYS A 76 -26.96 3.34 -19.61
N ALA A 77 -26.99 3.40 -18.28
CA ALA A 77 -28.04 2.80 -17.48
C ALA A 77 -29.40 3.48 -17.70
N GLU A 78 -29.43 4.81 -17.80
CA GLU A 78 -30.65 5.60 -17.99
C GLU A 78 -31.24 5.47 -19.41
N ASN A 79 -30.37 5.33 -20.43
CA ASN A 79 -30.78 5.34 -21.84
C ASN A 79 -30.82 3.93 -22.45
N GLY A 80 -30.62 2.87 -21.66
CA GLY A 80 -30.63 1.50 -22.15
C GLY A 80 -29.52 1.20 -23.17
N VAL A 81 -28.41 1.94 -23.15
CA VAL A 81 -27.29 1.74 -24.07
C VAL A 81 -26.47 0.56 -23.61
N THR A 82 -26.78 -0.62 -24.15
CA THR A 82 -26.01 -1.85 -23.94
C THR A 82 -24.92 -2.00 -25.00
N PHE A 83 -23.88 -2.77 -24.70
CA PHE A 83 -22.93 -3.21 -25.71
C PHE A 83 -23.65 -4.13 -26.71
N GLN A 84 -23.47 -3.91 -28.02
CA GLN A 84 -23.98 -4.77 -29.09
C GLN A 84 -22.99 -5.89 -29.40
#